data_AF-A0AAD7G3A5-F1
#
_entry.id   AF-A0AAD7G3A5-F1
#
_cell.length_a   1.000
_cell.length_b   1.000
_cell.length_c   1.000
_cell.angle_alpha   90.00
_cell.angle_beta   90.00
_cell.angle_gamma   90.00
#
_symmetry.space_group_name_H-M   'P 1'
#
loop_
_entity.id
_entity.type
_entity.pdbx_description
1 polymer ?
#
loop_
_entity_poly.entity_id
_entity_poly.type
_entity_poly.pdbx_seq_one_letter_code
_entity_poly.pdbx_strand_id
1 'polypeptide(L)'
;MVQCGNEWDALNKSRKRDATELAVIPTAQIILKWFKNVHSLFGDRAARRAIRLGKYMHAHEVLVQDDVLENFRNVPYTPEIDAVLTPHLNLLSAILRGPEGDYTHIPSVRYLVLANKTSLPFAGDLLLLQQTQLMNWFHDKIPQARDMASHWVGSPAHAHTITIFIANRDQTLLCSTPKFPAAQSDNVQLAALWNLAWSTQMMAVPIVNTDVDLECLSLLEEWMFECTDKAGITGDEQWGLDAGHQQDCWVPYEGTPSLGRRIVMMPRMKLFIM
;
A
#
# COMPACT_ATOMS: atom_id res chain seq x y z
N MET A 1 46.93 24.39 -11.51
CA MET A 1 46.12 23.32 -12.13
C MET A 1 45.98 22.21 -11.11
N VAL A 2 44.86 22.19 -10.38
CA VAL A 2 44.63 21.30 -9.24
C VAL A 2 43.97 20.00 -9.73
N GLN A 3 44.54 18.86 -9.33
CA GLN A 3 44.10 17.50 -9.64
C GLN A 3 42.72 17.22 -9.04
N CYS A 4 41.73 16.95 -9.90
CA CYS A 4 40.37 16.56 -9.54
C CYS A 4 40.11 15.12 -10.03
N GLY A 5 40.82 14.15 -9.45
CA GLY A 5 40.78 12.75 -9.92
C GLY A 5 40.65 11.67 -8.83
N ASN A 6 40.78 12.02 -7.54
CA ASN A 6 40.93 11.01 -6.48
C ASN A 6 39.72 10.85 -5.54
N GLU A 7 38.70 11.71 -5.61
CA GLU A 7 37.52 11.61 -4.73
C GLU A 7 36.44 10.64 -5.23
N TRP A 8 36.35 10.42 -6.54
CA TRP A 8 35.38 9.49 -7.15
C TRP A 8 35.70 8.01 -6.87
N ASP A 9 36.97 7.65 -6.80
CA ASP A 9 37.39 6.26 -6.55
C ASP A 9 37.24 5.84 -5.09
N ALA A 10 37.30 6.79 -4.15
CA ALA A 10 37.07 6.52 -2.73
C ALA A 10 35.57 6.26 -2.43
N LEU A 11 34.67 7.01 -3.08
CA LEU A 11 33.22 6.81 -3.01
C LEU A 11 32.78 5.45 -3.59
N ASN A 12 33.41 5.00 -4.68
CA ASN A 12 33.12 3.70 -5.29
C ASN A 12 33.66 2.50 -4.48
N LYS A 13 34.75 2.67 -3.72
CA LYS A 13 35.28 1.61 -2.83
C LYS A 13 34.52 1.52 -1.50
N SER A 14 33.90 2.60 -1.04
CA SER A 14 33.04 2.59 0.15
C SER A 14 31.70 1.89 -0.15
N ARG A 15 31.07 2.22 -1.28
CA ARG A 15 29.80 1.58 -1.71
C ARG A 15 29.87 0.08 -1.97
N LYS A 16 31.06 -0.48 -2.21
CA LYS A 16 31.24 -1.93 -2.42
C LYS A 16 31.28 -2.75 -1.13
N ARG A 17 31.37 -2.13 0.06
CA ARG A 17 31.44 -2.88 1.33
C ARG A 17 30.11 -3.05 2.07
N ASP A 18 29.10 -2.22 1.78
CA ASP A 18 27.81 -2.29 2.48
C ASP A 18 26.69 -3.00 1.70
N ALA A 19 27.00 -3.56 0.52
CA ALA A 19 26.01 -4.25 -0.32
C ALA A 19 25.81 -5.74 0.05
N THR A 20 26.23 -6.17 1.24
CA THR A 20 26.29 -7.60 1.61
C THR A 20 25.23 -8.03 2.62
N GLU A 21 24.32 -7.16 3.06
CA GLU A 21 23.29 -7.57 4.04
C GLU A 21 21.94 -6.86 3.89
N LEU A 22 21.59 -6.44 2.67
CA LEU A 22 20.19 -6.20 2.33
C LEU A 22 19.61 -7.53 1.87
N ALA A 23 18.75 -8.11 2.72
CA ALA A 23 17.95 -9.28 2.42
C ALA A 23 17.35 -9.13 1.02
N VAL A 24 17.92 -9.91 0.09
CA VAL A 24 17.54 -9.91 -1.30
C VAL A 24 16.10 -10.35 -1.38
N ILE A 25 15.22 -9.40 -1.67
CA ILE A 25 13.83 -9.68 -2.05
C ILE A 25 13.91 -10.64 -3.25
N PRO A 26 13.30 -11.84 -3.18
CA PRO A 26 13.41 -12.87 -4.21
C PRO A 26 13.11 -12.38 -5.63
N THR A 27 12.29 -11.33 -5.75
CA THR A 27 11.88 -10.66 -6.99
C THR A 27 13.05 -10.05 -7.77
N ALA A 28 14.06 -9.49 -7.11
CA ALA A 28 15.18 -8.80 -7.80
C ALA A 28 16.13 -9.78 -8.52
N GLN A 29 16.36 -10.96 -7.95
CA GLN A 29 17.17 -12.01 -8.61
C GLN A 29 16.45 -12.64 -9.80
N ILE A 30 15.12 -12.72 -9.75
CA ILE A 30 14.29 -13.17 -10.87
C ILE A 30 14.45 -12.18 -12.03
N ILE A 31 14.21 -10.89 -11.80
CA ILE A 31 14.28 -9.85 -12.85
C ILE A 31 15.65 -9.82 -13.56
N LEU A 32 16.76 -9.90 -12.81
CA LEU A 32 18.12 -9.89 -13.38
C LEU A 32 18.44 -11.13 -14.24
N LYS A 33 17.89 -12.30 -13.89
CA LYS A 33 18.06 -13.53 -14.67
C LYS A 33 17.26 -13.49 -15.98
N TRP A 34 16.08 -12.90 -15.95
CA TRP A 34 15.22 -12.71 -17.14
C TRP A 34 15.81 -11.71 -18.13
N PHE A 35 16.31 -10.56 -17.65
CA PHE A 35 16.93 -9.54 -18.52
C PHE A 35 18.14 -10.08 -19.30
N LYS A 36 18.98 -10.91 -18.66
CA LYS A 36 20.13 -11.56 -19.34
C LYS A 36 19.68 -12.52 -20.45
N ASN A 37 18.62 -13.29 -20.23
CA ASN A 37 18.13 -14.24 -21.22
C ASN A 37 17.49 -13.54 -22.44
N VAL A 38 16.68 -12.50 -22.22
CA VAL A 38 16.01 -11.79 -23.32
C VAL A 38 17.01 -11.02 -24.20
N HIS A 39 18.01 -10.38 -23.61
CA HIS A 39 19.06 -9.70 -24.39
C HIS A 39 19.98 -10.66 -25.16
N SER A 40 20.26 -11.85 -24.62
CA SER A 40 21.11 -12.85 -25.29
C SER A 40 20.50 -13.42 -26.59
N LEU A 41 19.19 -13.23 -26.80
CA LEU A 41 18.44 -13.71 -27.96
C LEU A 41 18.18 -12.59 -28.99
N PHE A 42 18.76 -11.41 -28.79
CA PHE A 42 18.64 -10.30 -29.73
C PHE A 42 19.32 -10.67 -31.06
N GLY A 43 18.52 -10.81 -32.13
CA GLY A 43 18.98 -11.26 -33.46
C GLY A 43 18.58 -12.69 -33.82
N ASP A 44 18.23 -13.54 -32.85
CA ASP A 44 17.72 -14.89 -33.11
C ASP A 44 16.18 -14.91 -33.07
N ARG A 45 15.57 -14.92 -34.26
CA ARG A 45 14.11 -14.90 -34.41
C ARG A 45 13.47 -16.23 -33.99
N ALA A 46 14.12 -17.35 -34.24
CA ALA A 46 13.56 -18.68 -33.98
C ALA A 46 13.56 -18.98 -32.48
N ALA A 47 14.68 -18.68 -31.80
CA ALA A 47 14.80 -18.90 -30.37
C ALA A 47 13.86 -17.98 -29.56
N ARG A 48 13.65 -16.72 -29.99
CA ARG A 48 12.68 -15.81 -29.35
C ARG A 48 11.24 -16.32 -29.42
N ARG A 49 10.84 -16.89 -30.55
CA ARG A 49 9.50 -17.47 -30.75
C ARG A 49 9.30 -18.81 -30.04
N ALA A 50 10.37 -19.45 -29.58
CA ALA A 50 10.30 -20.67 -28.78
C ALA A 50 10.10 -20.40 -27.27
N ILE A 51 10.19 -19.13 -26.83
CA ILE A 51 9.96 -18.76 -25.44
C ILE A 51 8.47 -18.93 -25.12
N ARG A 52 8.16 -19.86 -24.23
CA ARG A 52 6.83 -19.96 -23.62
C ARG A 52 6.76 -18.97 -22.46
N LEU A 53 6.15 -17.82 -22.70
CA LEU A 53 5.80 -16.90 -21.61
C LEU A 53 4.72 -17.57 -20.74
N GLY A 54 4.76 -17.32 -19.43
CA GLY A 54 3.69 -17.71 -18.52
C GLY A 54 2.39 -16.96 -18.84
N LYS A 55 1.32 -17.25 -18.09
CA LYS A 55 0.09 -16.43 -18.17
C LYS A 55 0.43 -14.99 -17.80
N TYR A 56 0.00 -14.05 -18.64
CA TYR A 56 0.10 -12.62 -18.37
C TYR A 56 -0.85 -12.30 -17.22
N MET A 57 -0.38 -11.57 -16.21
CA MET A 57 -1.19 -11.04 -15.11
C MET A 57 -1.26 -9.54 -15.30
N HIS A 58 -2.47 -8.99 -15.32
CA HIS A 58 -2.67 -7.57 -15.53
C HIS A 58 -2.26 -6.75 -14.33
N ALA A 59 -1.89 -5.50 -14.57
CA ALA A 59 -1.62 -4.54 -13.51
C ALA A 59 -2.85 -4.34 -12.60
N HIS A 60 -4.08 -4.40 -13.15
CA HIS A 60 -5.31 -4.31 -12.35
C HIS A 60 -5.61 -5.57 -11.51
N GLU A 61 -4.93 -6.69 -11.78
CA GLU A 61 -5.03 -7.91 -10.96
C GLU A 61 -4.04 -7.89 -9.78
N VAL A 62 -3.13 -6.90 -9.75
CA VAL A 62 -2.27 -6.65 -8.59
C VAL A 62 -3.10 -5.93 -7.52
N LEU A 63 -3.17 -6.53 -6.33
CA LEU A 63 -3.89 -5.96 -5.19
C LEU A 63 -3.36 -4.55 -4.89
N VAL A 64 -4.23 -3.55 -4.99
CA VAL A 64 -3.92 -2.17 -4.59
C VAL A 64 -4.09 -2.00 -3.08
N GLN A 65 -3.64 -0.85 -2.53
CA GLN A 65 -3.65 -0.61 -1.08
C GLN A 65 -5.02 -0.87 -0.45
N ASP A 66 -6.09 -0.45 -1.11
CA ASP A 66 -7.47 -0.65 -0.65
C ASP A 66 -7.83 -2.13 -0.57
N ASP A 67 -7.43 -2.95 -1.56
CA ASP A 67 -7.67 -4.40 -1.55
C ASP A 67 -6.92 -5.10 -0.40
N VAL A 68 -5.72 -4.62 -0.07
CA VAL A 68 -4.94 -5.14 1.05
C VAL A 68 -5.59 -4.78 2.39
N LEU A 69 -6.09 -3.53 2.51
CA LEU A 69 -6.84 -3.08 3.69
C LEU A 69 -8.18 -3.80 3.83
N GLU A 70 -8.86 -4.16 2.74
CA GLU A 70 -10.08 -4.96 2.78
C GLU A 70 -9.82 -6.40 3.22
N ASN A 71 -8.68 -6.96 2.81
CA ASN A 71 -8.25 -8.31 3.15
C ASN A 71 -7.44 -8.41 4.46
N PHE A 72 -7.62 -7.44 5.36
CA PHE A 72 -6.82 -7.33 6.58
C PHE A 72 -6.82 -8.58 7.47
N ARG A 73 -7.91 -9.36 7.42
CA ARG A 73 -8.06 -10.62 8.18
C ARG A 73 -7.02 -11.67 7.83
N ASN A 74 -6.44 -11.62 6.62
CA ASN A 74 -5.44 -12.57 6.16
C ASN A 74 -4.01 -12.17 6.57
N VAL A 75 -3.81 -10.98 7.14
CA VAL A 75 -2.51 -10.47 7.54
C VAL A 75 -2.37 -10.57 9.07
N PRO A 76 -1.63 -11.55 9.60
CA PRO A 76 -1.51 -11.73 11.05
C PRO A 76 -0.75 -10.56 11.69
N TYR A 77 -1.25 -10.12 12.85
CA TYR A 77 -0.57 -9.14 13.68
C TYR A 77 0.66 -9.74 14.38
N THR A 78 1.64 -8.89 14.69
CA THR A 78 2.87 -9.32 15.36
C THR A 78 2.67 -9.45 16.88
N PRO A 79 3.51 -10.24 17.58
CA PRO A 79 3.51 -10.28 19.05
C PRO A 79 3.77 -8.92 19.70
N GLU A 80 4.52 -8.05 19.02
CA GLU A 80 4.76 -6.68 19.48
C GLU A 80 3.48 -5.86 19.50
N ILE A 81 2.71 -5.89 18.40
CA ILE A 81 1.40 -5.22 18.34
C ILE A 81 0.48 -5.75 19.44
N ASP A 82 0.44 -7.07 19.63
CA ASP A 82 -0.38 -7.69 20.67
C ASP A 82 0.05 -7.25 22.08
N ALA A 83 1.35 -7.23 22.37
CA ALA A 83 1.88 -6.81 23.66
C ALA A 83 1.59 -5.33 23.98
N VAL A 84 1.66 -4.46 22.97
CA VAL A 84 1.39 -3.02 23.12
C VAL A 84 -0.09 -2.75 23.36
N LEU A 85 -0.98 -3.44 22.66
CA LEU A 85 -2.41 -3.11 22.65
C LEU A 85 -3.24 -3.88 23.68
N THR A 86 -2.83 -5.11 24.04
CA THR A 86 -3.56 -5.94 25.01
C THR A 86 -3.84 -5.24 26.34
N PRO A 87 -2.91 -4.48 26.95
CA PRO A 87 -3.19 -3.73 28.18
C PRO A 87 -4.36 -2.74 28.06
N HIS A 88 -4.68 -2.29 26.84
CA HIS A 88 -5.69 -1.29 26.56
C HIS A 88 -7.00 -1.88 26.01
N LEU A 89 -7.14 -3.20 25.96
CA LEU A 89 -8.32 -3.89 25.41
C LEU A 89 -9.64 -3.40 26.03
N ASN A 90 -9.66 -3.25 27.36
CA ASN A 90 -10.85 -2.79 28.08
C ASN A 90 -11.23 -1.35 27.71
N LEU A 91 -10.23 -0.45 27.61
CA LEU A 91 -10.43 0.94 27.21
C LEU A 91 -10.96 1.03 25.77
N LEU A 92 -10.32 0.34 24.83
CA LEU A 92 -10.72 0.34 23.41
C LEU A 92 -12.12 -0.24 23.22
N SER A 93 -12.44 -1.32 23.93
CA SER A 93 -13.78 -1.92 23.93
C SER A 93 -14.85 -1.02 24.54
N ALA A 94 -14.48 -0.17 25.51
CA ALA A 94 -15.39 0.78 26.14
C ALA A 94 -15.65 2.00 25.24
N ILE A 95 -14.61 2.49 24.55
CA ILE A 95 -14.74 3.56 23.55
C ILE A 95 -15.61 3.10 22.38
N LEU A 96 -15.44 1.86 21.89
CA LEU A 96 -16.19 1.34 20.75
C LEU A 96 -17.69 1.22 21.05
N ARG A 97 -18.07 0.83 22.28
CA ARG A 97 -19.47 0.69 22.70
C ARG A 97 -20.26 1.99 22.64
N GLY A 98 -19.64 3.11 23.03
CA GLY A 98 -20.37 4.34 23.39
C GLY A 98 -21.45 4.10 24.47
N PRO A 99 -22.30 5.08 24.82
CA PRO A 99 -22.02 6.37 25.46
C PRO A 99 -21.89 6.28 27.00
N GLU A 100 -21.64 5.11 27.59
CA GLU A 100 -21.69 4.93 29.06
C GLU A 100 -20.55 5.61 29.85
N GLY A 101 -19.61 6.30 29.19
CA GLY A 101 -18.48 6.97 29.85
C GLY A 101 -18.03 8.26 29.17
N ASP A 102 -17.48 9.17 29.97
CA ASP A 102 -16.78 10.36 29.48
C ASP A 102 -15.35 10.01 29.06
N TYR A 103 -15.17 9.83 27.75
CA TYR A 103 -13.87 9.56 27.13
C TYR A 103 -13.25 10.82 26.50
N THR A 104 -13.68 12.03 26.85
CA THR A 104 -13.14 13.28 26.29
C THR A 104 -11.67 13.53 26.65
N HIS A 105 -11.12 12.79 27.62
CA HIS A 105 -9.70 12.77 27.89
C HIS A 105 -8.89 12.04 26.80
N ILE A 106 -9.52 11.13 26.05
CA ILE A 106 -8.92 10.43 24.91
C ILE A 106 -8.90 11.35 23.69
N PRO A 107 -7.74 11.57 23.05
CA PRO A 107 -7.60 12.60 22.02
C PRO A 107 -8.45 12.36 20.77
N SER A 108 -8.60 11.10 20.33
CA SER A 108 -9.43 10.75 19.16
C SER A 108 -10.92 11.02 19.40
N VAL A 109 -11.44 10.66 20.58
CA VAL A 109 -12.81 10.94 21.00
C VAL A 109 -13.04 12.44 21.12
N ARG A 110 -12.12 13.14 21.81
CA ARG A 110 -12.20 14.61 21.98
C ARG A 110 -12.26 15.32 20.63
N TYR A 111 -11.42 14.91 19.68
CA TYR A 111 -11.41 15.50 18.35
C TYR A 111 -12.74 15.25 17.63
N LEU A 112 -13.27 14.03 17.66
CA LEU A 112 -14.54 13.68 17.00
C LEU A 112 -15.70 14.54 17.51
N VAL A 113 -15.78 14.73 18.83
CA VAL A 113 -16.78 15.59 19.48
C VAL A 113 -16.61 17.06 19.09
N LEU A 114 -15.39 17.59 19.17
CA LEU A 114 -15.12 19.01 18.86
C LEU A 114 -15.31 19.34 17.37
N ALA A 115 -14.93 18.42 16.48
CA ALA A 115 -15.02 18.60 15.04
C ALA A 115 -16.42 18.27 14.48
N ASN A 116 -17.33 17.75 15.31
CA ASN A 116 -18.65 17.26 14.93
C ASN A 116 -18.59 16.33 13.70
N LYS A 117 -17.68 15.33 13.77
CA LYS A 117 -17.46 14.34 12.70
C LYS A 117 -18.01 12.98 13.13
N THR A 118 -18.26 12.11 12.17
CA THR A 118 -18.72 10.73 12.41
C THR A 118 -17.62 9.69 12.20
N SER A 119 -16.52 10.06 11.55
CA SER A 119 -15.38 9.17 11.24
C SER A 119 -14.07 9.96 11.21
N LEU A 120 -12.96 9.26 11.49
CA LEU A 120 -11.60 9.78 11.60
C LEU A 120 -10.70 9.10 10.56
N PRO A 121 -10.31 9.80 9.47
CA PRO A 121 -9.49 9.23 8.40
C PRO A 121 -7.98 9.32 8.70
N PHE A 122 -7.58 9.34 9.98
CA PHE A 122 -6.18 9.58 10.37
C PHE A 122 -5.47 8.26 10.66
N ALA A 123 -4.63 7.79 9.73
CA ALA A 123 -3.82 6.59 9.90
C ALA A 123 -2.36 6.87 10.33
N GLY A 124 -1.96 8.14 10.37
CA GLY A 124 -0.58 8.51 10.68
C GLY A 124 0.38 8.23 9.52
N ASP A 125 1.64 7.97 9.87
CA ASP A 125 2.74 7.60 8.97
C ASP A 125 2.93 6.08 8.89
N LEU A 126 1.92 5.30 9.30
CA LEU A 126 2.02 3.85 9.34
C LEU A 126 2.09 3.25 7.93
N LEU A 127 2.97 2.28 7.76
CA LEU A 127 3.03 1.49 6.53
C LEU A 127 1.74 0.68 6.36
N LEU A 128 1.35 0.40 5.11
CA LEU A 128 0.17 -0.40 4.77
C LEU A 128 0.10 -1.71 5.57
N LEU A 129 1.24 -2.42 5.67
CA LEU A 129 1.34 -3.66 6.44
C LEU A 129 0.96 -3.45 7.92
N GLN A 130 1.46 -2.38 8.55
CA GLN A 130 1.18 -2.08 9.95
C GLN A 130 -0.29 -1.70 10.15
N GLN A 131 -0.85 -0.88 9.26
CA GLN A 131 -2.28 -0.54 9.30
C GLN A 131 -3.14 -1.80 9.23
N THR A 132 -2.81 -2.69 8.31
CA THR A 132 -3.52 -3.96 8.09
C THR A 132 -3.41 -4.89 9.31
N GLN A 133 -2.23 -4.97 9.92
CA GLN A 133 -2.02 -5.75 11.15
C GLN A 133 -2.79 -5.18 12.35
N LEU A 134 -2.81 -3.86 12.51
CA LEU A 134 -3.58 -3.19 13.56
C LEU A 134 -5.08 -3.42 13.38
N MET A 135 -5.57 -3.35 12.13
CA MET A 135 -6.96 -3.67 11.80
C MET A 135 -7.30 -5.13 12.12
N ASN A 136 -6.40 -6.08 11.79
CA ASN A 136 -6.58 -7.48 12.15
C ASN A 136 -6.65 -7.66 13.67
N TRP A 137 -5.70 -7.09 14.40
CA TRP A 137 -5.68 -7.16 15.86
C TRP A 137 -6.96 -6.59 16.47
N PHE A 138 -7.40 -5.41 16.01
CA PHE A 138 -8.60 -4.76 16.51
C PHE A 138 -9.83 -5.63 16.27
N HIS A 139 -9.98 -6.16 15.06
CA HIS A 139 -11.06 -7.07 14.72
C HIS A 139 -11.03 -8.37 15.53
N ASP A 140 -9.86 -8.96 15.73
CA ASP A 140 -9.72 -10.24 16.43
C ASP A 140 -9.96 -10.09 17.94
N LYS A 141 -9.37 -9.08 18.58
CA LYS A 141 -9.33 -8.96 20.05
C LYS A 141 -10.49 -8.16 20.64
N ILE A 142 -11.06 -7.20 19.92
CA ILE A 142 -12.16 -6.39 20.45
C ILE A 142 -13.48 -7.15 20.23
N PRO A 143 -14.19 -7.59 21.29
CA PRO A 143 -15.30 -8.54 21.16
C PRO A 143 -16.41 -8.12 20.18
N GLN A 144 -16.69 -6.82 20.10
CA GLN A 144 -17.75 -6.26 19.25
C GLN A 144 -17.28 -5.87 17.85
N ALA A 145 -15.96 -5.81 17.63
CA ALA A 145 -15.40 -5.44 16.33
C ALA A 145 -15.63 -6.54 15.28
N ARG A 146 -15.75 -7.80 15.71
CA ARG A 146 -16.04 -8.95 14.82
C ARG A 146 -17.39 -8.82 14.14
N ASP A 147 -18.40 -8.38 14.89
CA ASP A 147 -19.79 -8.26 14.40
C ASP A 147 -20.02 -6.95 13.65
N MET A 148 -19.11 -5.98 13.77
CA MET A 148 -19.24 -4.62 13.23
C MET A 148 -18.13 -4.26 12.22
N ALA A 149 -17.63 -5.24 11.46
CA ALA A 149 -16.46 -5.09 10.60
C ALA A 149 -16.46 -3.84 9.68
N SER A 150 -17.62 -3.48 9.12
CA SER A 150 -17.79 -2.32 8.22
C SER A 150 -17.97 -0.98 8.95
N HIS A 151 -18.12 -0.97 10.28
CA HIS A 151 -18.55 0.21 11.04
C HIS A 151 -17.49 0.76 12.00
N TRP A 152 -16.53 -0.07 12.44
CA TRP A 152 -15.50 0.41 13.37
C TRP A 152 -14.29 1.02 12.66
N VAL A 153 -14.11 0.81 11.36
CA VAL A 153 -13.04 1.46 10.60
C VAL A 153 -13.30 2.97 10.57
N GLY A 154 -12.32 3.74 11.05
CA GLY A 154 -12.46 5.19 11.25
C GLY A 154 -13.22 5.60 12.52
N SER A 155 -13.62 4.64 13.36
CA SER A 155 -14.17 4.94 14.70
C SER A 155 -13.10 5.56 15.61
N PRO A 156 -13.49 6.28 16.68
CA PRO A 156 -12.53 6.82 17.64
C PRO A 156 -11.74 5.74 18.38
N ALA A 157 -12.32 4.54 18.58
CA ALA A 157 -11.63 3.39 19.15
C ALA A 157 -10.52 2.87 18.23
N HIS A 158 -10.83 2.72 16.93
CA HIS A 158 -9.83 2.31 15.94
C HIS A 158 -8.72 3.36 15.81
N ALA A 159 -9.09 4.64 15.68
CA ALA A 159 -8.12 5.74 15.60
C ALA A 159 -7.23 5.80 16.86
N HIS A 160 -7.78 5.53 18.04
CA HIS A 160 -6.99 5.49 19.28
C HIS A 160 -6.05 4.27 19.34
N THR A 161 -6.43 3.15 18.74
CA THR A 161 -5.55 1.97 18.63
C THR A 161 -4.26 2.34 17.89
N ILE A 162 -4.39 3.08 16.78
CA ILE A 162 -3.27 3.63 16.03
C ILE A 162 -2.45 4.60 16.91
N THR A 163 -3.12 5.48 17.67
CA THR A 163 -2.45 6.40 18.59
C THR A 163 -1.60 5.69 19.63
N ILE A 164 -2.12 4.62 20.25
CA ILE A 164 -1.41 3.84 21.27
C ILE A 164 -0.16 3.19 20.64
N PHE A 165 -0.30 2.64 19.43
CA PHE A 165 0.82 2.03 18.73
C PHE A 165 1.91 3.06 18.41
N ILE A 166 1.55 4.24 17.87
CA ILE A 166 2.50 5.34 17.60
C ILE A 166 3.16 5.82 18.90
N ALA A 167 2.38 5.96 19.98
CA ALA A 167 2.88 6.37 21.30
C ALA A 167 3.96 5.42 21.82
N ASN A 168 3.81 4.11 21.61
CA ASN A 168 4.81 3.12 21.99
C ASN A 168 6.02 3.13 21.05
N ARG A 169 5.79 3.13 19.73
CA ARG A 169 6.86 3.12 18.70
C ARG A 169 7.80 4.32 18.85
N ASP A 170 7.24 5.50 19.07
CA ASP A 170 7.98 6.77 19.08
C ASP A 170 8.21 7.29 20.51
N GLN A 171 8.03 6.46 21.53
CA GLN A 171 8.00 6.88 22.94
C GLN A 171 9.21 7.73 23.33
N THR A 172 10.42 7.30 22.96
CA THR A 172 11.67 8.01 23.24
C THR A 172 11.72 9.40 22.60
N LEU A 173 11.26 9.52 21.35
CA LEU A 173 11.20 10.80 20.65
C LEU A 173 10.16 11.73 21.29
N LEU A 174 8.96 11.20 21.56
CA LEU A 174 7.86 11.98 22.15
C LEU A 174 8.21 12.45 23.57
N CYS A 175 8.81 11.61 24.40
CA CYS A 175 9.26 11.97 25.76
C CYS A 175 10.39 13.01 25.77
N SER A 176 11.15 13.13 24.68
CA SER A 176 12.19 14.16 24.53
C SER A 176 11.64 15.54 24.13
N THR A 177 10.33 15.63 23.85
CA THR A 177 9.69 16.89 23.44
C THR A 177 9.61 17.86 24.63
N PRO A 178 9.93 19.16 24.47
CA PRO A 178 9.88 20.14 25.57
C PRO A 178 8.51 20.26 26.28
N LYS A 179 7.43 19.85 25.61
CA LYS A 179 6.06 19.86 26.14
C LYS A 179 5.73 18.62 27.00
N PHE A 180 6.63 17.64 27.06
CA PHE A 180 6.38 16.40 27.79
C PHE A 180 6.56 16.59 29.31
N PRO A 181 5.54 16.28 30.13
CA PRO A 181 5.56 16.56 31.56
C PRO A 181 6.28 15.46 32.36
N ALA A 182 7.59 15.29 32.16
CA ALA A 182 8.38 14.21 32.78
C ALA A 182 8.37 14.18 34.32
N ALA A 183 8.13 15.33 34.97
CA ALA A 183 8.08 15.45 36.43
C ALA A 183 6.69 15.17 37.05
N GLN A 184 5.66 14.88 36.23
CA GLN A 184 4.30 14.66 36.71
C GLN A 184 4.00 13.17 36.94
N SER A 185 2.84 12.85 37.52
CA SER A 185 2.40 11.46 37.72
C SER A 185 2.26 10.69 36.40
N ASP A 186 2.43 9.36 36.46
CA ASP A 186 2.34 8.45 35.31
C ASP A 186 1.09 8.65 34.46
N ASN A 187 -0.07 8.87 35.09
CA ASN A 187 -1.34 9.12 34.37
C ASN A 187 -1.29 10.38 33.50
N VAL A 188 -0.65 11.44 33.98
CA VAL A 188 -0.50 12.69 33.22
C VAL A 188 0.54 12.54 32.13
N GLN A 189 1.63 11.80 32.40
CA GLN A 189 2.62 11.46 31.38
C GLN A 189 2.00 10.64 30.25
N LEU A 190 1.20 9.63 30.57
CA LEU A 190 0.51 8.79 29.59
C LEU A 190 -0.48 9.61 28.75
N ALA A 191 -1.28 10.46 29.38
CA ALA A 191 -2.19 11.35 28.66
C ALA A 191 -1.43 12.32 27.74
N ALA A 192 -0.31 12.90 28.19
CA ALA A 192 0.53 13.75 27.35
C ALA A 192 1.13 12.98 26.18
N LEU A 193 1.60 11.75 26.41
CA LEU A 193 2.13 10.86 25.38
C LEU A 193 1.08 10.59 24.28
N TRP A 194 -0.14 10.23 24.66
CA TRP A 194 -1.23 10.03 23.70
C TRP A 194 -1.59 11.30 22.93
N ASN A 195 -1.58 12.47 23.59
CA ASN A 195 -1.84 13.74 22.89
C ASN A 195 -0.76 14.07 21.85
N LEU A 196 0.51 13.83 22.18
CA LEU A 196 1.62 14.03 21.26
C LEU A 196 1.54 13.02 20.09
N ALA A 197 1.33 11.73 20.37
CA ALA A 197 1.17 10.70 19.35
C ALA A 197 -0.04 10.97 18.43
N TRP A 198 -1.17 11.42 18.98
CA TRP A 198 -2.33 11.83 18.20
C TRP A 198 -2.02 13.00 17.27
N SER A 199 -1.25 13.98 17.76
CA SER A 199 -0.82 15.12 16.94
C SER A 199 0.03 14.64 15.77
N THR A 200 0.96 13.71 16.00
CA THR A 200 1.75 13.07 14.93
C THR A 200 0.85 12.34 13.95
N GLN A 201 -0.10 11.53 14.43
CA GLN A 201 -1.05 10.79 13.61
C GLN A 201 -1.90 11.69 12.70
N MET A 202 -2.33 12.85 13.21
CA MET A 202 -3.12 13.81 12.44
C MET A 202 -2.30 14.60 11.42
N MET A 203 -1.06 14.93 11.77
CA MET A 203 -0.19 15.80 10.94
C MET A 203 0.65 15.00 9.94
N ALA A 204 0.70 13.68 10.08
CA ALA A 204 1.42 12.82 9.16
C ALA A 204 0.86 12.98 7.74
N VAL A 205 1.77 13.09 6.78
CA VAL A 205 1.43 12.92 5.37
C VAL A 205 1.23 11.41 5.18
N PRO A 206 0.04 10.95 4.75
CA PRO A 206 -0.16 9.53 4.47
C PRO A 206 0.92 9.05 3.53
N ILE A 207 1.58 7.94 3.87
CA ILE A 207 2.51 7.31 2.95
C ILE A 207 1.67 6.69 1.83
N VAL A 208 1.38 7.49 0.81
CA VAL A 208 0.87 6.99 -0.47
C VAL A 208 2.01 6.19 -1.07
N ASN A 209 1.98 4.88 -0.85
CA ASN A 209 2.92 3.97 -1.48
C ASN A 209 2.41 3.75 -2.90
N THR A 210 2.49 4.80 -3.73
CA THR A 210 2.24 4.67 -5.17
C THR A 210 3.29 3.69 -5.67
N ASP A 211 2.85 2.49 -6.04
CA ASP A 211 3.70 1.53 -6.71
C ASP A 211 3.96 2.07 -8.12
N VAL A 212 5.05 2.83 -8.26
CA VAL A 212 5.45 3.47 -9.52
C VAL A 212 5.67 2.42 -10.60
N ASP A 213 6.17 1.23 -10.23
CA ASP A 213 6.35 0.13 -11.18
C ASP A 213 4.98 -0.37 -11.64
N LEU A 214 4.01 -0.51 -10.75
CA LEU A 214 2.64 -0.89 -11.11
C LEU A 214 1.95 0.17 -11.99
N GLU A 215 2.15 1.46 -11.70
CA GLU A 215 1.62 2.56 -12.53
C GLU A 215 2.27 2.53 -13.91
N CYS A 216 3.59 2.37 -13.98
CA CYS A 216 4.31 2.22 -15.25
C CYS A 216 3.85 0.99 -16.03
N LEU A 217 3.61 -0.14 -15.36
CA LEU A 217 3.07 -1.35 -15.96
C LEU A 217 1.64 -1.14 -16.45
N SER A 218 0.80 -0.43 -15.70
CA SER A 218 -0.58 -0.10 -16.09
C SER A 218 -0.60 0.77 -17.36
N LEU A 219 0.26 1.78 -17.43
CA LEU A 219 0.40 2.65 -18.60
C LEU A 219 0.99 1.88 -19.80
N LEU A 220 1.97 1.02 -19.55
CA LEU A 220 2.54 0.15 -20.57
C LEU A 220 1.48 -0.82 -21.12
N GLU A 221 0.65 -1.41 -20.26
CA GLU A 221 -0.49 -2.25 -20.66
C GLU A 221 -1.48 -1.49 -21.52
N GLU A 222 -1.87 -0.28 -21.09
CA GLU A 222 -2.78 0.58 -21.85
C GLU A 222 -2.23 0.82 -23.25
N TRP A 223 -0.94 1.13 -23.39
CA TRP A 223 -0.31 1.35 -24.70
C TRP A 223 -0.12 0.06 -25.50
N MET A 224 0.23 -1.04 -24.82
CA MET A 224 0.45 -2.33 -25.48
C MET A 224 -0.84 -2.89 -26.05
N PHE A 225 -1.98 -2.67 -25.39
CA PHE A 225 -3.29 -3.23 -25.77
C PHE A 225 -4.25 -2.15 -26.31
N GLU A 226 -3.76 -0.95 -26.62
CA GLU A 226 -4.59 0.13 -27.16
C GLU A 226 -5.15 -0.25 -28.54
N CYS A 227 -6.47 -0.29 -28.66
CA CYS A 227 -7.19 -0.60 -29.92
C CYS A 227 -7.83 0.66 -30.53
N THR A 228 -7.13 1.79 -30.51
CA THR A 228 -7.61 3.05 -31.12
C THR A 228 -6.84 3.38 -32.39
N ASP A 229 -7.39 4.29 -33.22
CA ASP A 229 -6.69 4.80 -34.41
C ASP A 229 -5.32 5.41 -34.09
N LYS A 230 -5.08 5.83 -32.84
CA LYS A 230 -3.78 6.38 -32.39
C LYS A 230 -2.69 5.31 -32.32
N ALA A 231 -3.07 4.06 -32.04
CA ALA A 231 -2.15 2.93 -32.01
C ALA A 231 -1.74 2.49 -33.43
N GLY A 232 -2.44 2.93 -34.49
CA GLY A 232 -2.11 2.55 -35.86
C GLY A 232 -2.10 1.03 -36.06
N ILE A 233 -1.12 0.51 -36.81
CA ILE A 233 -1.01 -0.92 -37.16
C ILE A 233 -0.84 -1.81 -35.91
N THR A 234 -0.31 -1.26 -34.81
CA THR A 234 -0.17 -2.04 -33.57
C THR A 234 -1.49 -2.23 -32.84
N GLY A 235 -2.56 -1.49 -33.19
CA GLY A 235 -3.90 -1.61 -32.61
C GLY A 235 -4.79 -2.70 -33.23
N ASP A 236 -4.28 -3.46 -34.20
CA ASP A 236 -5.04 -4.46 -34.99
C ASP A 236 -5.24 -5.82 -34.26
N GLU A 237 -5.34 -5.82 -32.92
CA GLU A 237 -5.65 -7.04 -32.15
C GLU A 237 -4.68 -8.22 -32.39
N GLN A 238 -3.40 -7.91 -32.70
CA GLN A 238 -2.42 -8.95 -33.03
C GLN A 238 -1.95 -9.77 -31.82
N TRP A 239 -2.23 -9.30 -30.61
CA TRP A 239 -1.96 -9.99 -29.36
C TRP A 239 -2.87 -11.22 -29.25
N GLY A 240 -2.30 -12.42 -29.08
CA GLY A 240 -3.05 -13.70 -29.06
C GLY A 240 -3.18 -14.41 -30.42
N LEU A 241 -2.65 -13.84 -31.51
CA LEU A 241 -2.59 -14.49 -32.83
C LEU A 241 -1.29 -15.28 -33.09
N ASP A 242 -0.25 -15.06 -32.29
CA ASP A 242 1.01 -15.79 -32.34
C ASP A 242 0.91 -17.19 -31.70
N ALA A 243 1.58 -18.19 -32.26
CA ALA A 243 1.58 -19.57 -31.73
C ALA A 243 2.35 -19.67 -30.39
N GLY A 244 1.67 -20.10 -29.32
CA GLY A 244 2.22 -20.22 -27.96
C GLY A 244 1.13 -20.46 -26.90
N HIS A 245 1.43 -20.35 -25.60
CA HIS A 245 0.40 -20.48 -24.53
C HIS A 245 -0.58 -19.30 -24.46
N GLN A 246 -0.44 -18.32 -25.38
CA GLN A 246 -1.44 -17.30 -25.70
C GLN A 246 -2.36 -17.72 -26.86
N GLN A 247 -2.21 -18.94 -27.41
CA GLN A 247 -3.26 -19.60 -28.17
C GLN A 247 -4.47 -19.73 -27.26
N ASP A 248 -5.55 -19.03 -27.60
CA ASP A 248 -6.96 -19.29 -27.26
C ASP A 248 -7.76 -17.97 -27.22
N CYS A 249 -7.56 -17.09 -28.22
CA CYS A 249 -8.32 -15.83 -28.33
C CYS A 249 -8.26 -14.99 -27.06
N TRP A 250 -7.11 -14.93 -26.39
CA TRP A 250 -6.95 -14.17 -25.16
C TRP A 250 -7.20 -12.68 -25.43
N VAL A 251 -8.23 -12.13 -24.79
CA VAL A 251 -8.61 -10.72 -24.88
C VAL A 251 -8.11 -10.00 -23.61
N PRO A 252 -7.18 -9.03 -23.72
CA PRO A 252 -6.51 -8.39 -22.57
C PRO A 252 -7.43 -7.72 -21.52
N TYR A 253 -8.71 -7.50 -21.81
CA TYR A 253 -9.62 -6.85 -20.84
C TYR A 253 -10.96 -7.58 -20.73
N GLU A 254 -11.07 -8.82 -21.22
CA GLU A 254 -12.28 -9.61 -21.09
C GLU A 254 -12.62 -9.86 -19.62
N GLY A 255 -13.85 -9.52 -19.21
CA GLY A 255 -14.30 -9.66 -17.83
C GLY A 255 -13.97 -8.49 -16.90
N THR A 256 -13.25 -7.46 -17.34
CA THR A 256 -12.96 -6.28 -16.51
C THR A 256 -14.15 -5.31 -16.44
N PRO A 257 -14.51 -4.77 -15.25
CA PRO A 257 -15.48 -3.69 -15.15
C PRO A 257 -14.95 -2.49 -15.92
N SER A 258 -15.77 -1.90 -16.78
CA SER A 258 -15.38 -0.81 -17.69
C SER A 258 -15.10 0.51 -16.95
N LEU A 259 -14.07 0.57 -16.12
CA LEU A 259 -13.50 1.82 -15.59
C LEU A 259 -12.45 2.31 -16.58
N GLY A 260 -12.96 2.88 -17.68
CA GLY A 260 -12.11 3.36 -18.77
C GLY A 260 -12.79 3.46 -20.13
N ARG A 261 -14.11 3.26 -20.27
CA ARG A 261 -14.80 3.71 -21.49
C ARG A 261 -14.93 5.23 -21.51
N ARG A 262 -13.83 5.91 -21.85
CA ARG A 262 -13.86 7.06 -22.76
C ARG A 262 -13.77 6.57 -24.21
N ILE A 263 -14.36 5.41 -24.52
CA ILE A 263 -14.62 5.00 -25.88
C ILE A 263 -15.91 5.69 -26.29
N VAL A 264 -15.77 6.86 -26.91
CA VAL A 264 -16.82 7.40 -27.79
C VAL A 264 -16.96 6.38 -28.92
N MET A 265 -17.86 5.41 -28.75
CA MET A 265 -18.29 4.57 -29.86
C MET A 265 -18.98 5.51 -30.87
N MET A 266 -18.29 5.85 -31.95
CA MET A 266 -19.01 6.29 -33.15
C MET A 266 -19.57 5.05 -33.85
N PRO A 267 -20.89 5.01 -34.13
CA PRO A 267 -21.48 3.89 -34.85
C PRO A 267 -20.96 3.90 -36.29
N ARG A 268 -20.25 2.84 -36.70
CA ARG A 268 -19.98 2.58 -38.12
C ARG A 268 -21.31 2.29 -38.82
N MET A 269 -21.88 3.30 -39.49
CA MET A 269 -22.91 3.10 -40.50
C MET A 269 -22.33 2.16 -41.58
N LYS A 270 -22.95 0.99 -41.74
CA LYS A 270 -22.71 0.12 -42.89
C LYS A 270 -23.22 0.82 -44.14
N LEU A 271 -22.30 1.32 -44.97
CA LEU A 271 -22.61 1.63 -46.36
C LEU A 271 -22.74 0.28 -47.10
N PHE A 272 -23.97 -0.18 -47.31
CA PHE A 272 -24.25 -1.17 -48.34
C PHE A 272 -24.29 -0.43 -49.67
N ILE A 273 -23.30 -0.69 -50.52
CA ILE A 273 -23.34 -0.36 -51.95
C ILE A 273 -23.98 -1.58 -52.63
N MET A 274 -25.13 -1.38 -53.28
CA MET A 274 -25.58 -2.20 -54.40
C MET A 274 -25.18 -1.50 -55.70
#